data_AF-A0A7J8N2U8-F1
#
_entry.id   AF-A0A7J8N2U8-F1
#
_cell.length_a   1.000
_cell.length_b   1.000
_cell.length_c   1.000
_cell.angle_alpha   90.00
_cell.angle_beta   90.00
_cell.angle_gamma   90.00
#
_symmetry.space_group_name_H-M   'P 1'
#
loop_
_entity.id
_entity.type
_entity.pdbx_description
1 polymer ?
#
loop_
_entity_poly.entity_id
_entity_poly.type
_entity_poly.pdbx_seq_one_letter_code
_entity_poly.pdbx_strand_id
1 'polypeptide(L)' 'ISGNFYHHYLLSKLRTKGDKEYKIPKGGLFELVICPHYLFEILEFLGISLISQTLYSFSVTLGSALYLMCRSYVTRK' A
#
# COMPACT_ATOMS: atom_id res chain seq x y z
N ILE A 1 -3.29 -6.93 6.36
CA ILE A 1 -4.29 -7.73 5.61
C ILE A 1 -5.61 -6.98 5.38
N SER A 2 -6.43 -6.70 6.40
CA SER A 2 -7.78 -6.12 6.17
C SER A 2 -7.76 -4.73 5.51
N GLY A 3 -6.85 -3.85 5.92
CA GLY A 3 -6.71 -2.51 5.33
C GLY A 3 -6.23 -2.53 3.87
N ASN A 4 -5.26 -3.39 3.55
CA ASN A 4 -4.78 -3.58 2.18
C ASN A 4 -5.91 -4.09 1.27
N PHE A 5 -6.64 -5.13 1.72
CA PHE A 5 -7.76 -5.69 0.99
C PHE A 5 -8.90 -4.67 0.79
N TYR A 6 -9.26 -3.92 1.83
CA TYR A 6 -10.29 -2.87 1.75
C TYR A 6 -9.95 -1.81 0.69
N HIS A 7 -8.71 -1.33 0.68
CA HIS A 7 -8.28 -0.33 -0.30
C HIS A 7 -8.17 -0.89 -1.72
N HIS A 8 -7.75 -2.14 -1.89
CA HIS A 8 -7.79 -2.82 -3.18
C HIS A 8 -9.21 -3.02 -3.69
N TYR A 9 -10.15 -3.36 -2.81
CA TYR A 9 -11.56 -3.49 -3.16
C TYR A 9 -12.15 -2.14 -3.62
N LEU A 10 -11.80 -1.05 -2.94
CA LEU A 10 -12.22 0.30 -3.36
C LEU A 10 -11.63 0.67 -4.74
N LEU A 11 -10.35 0.39 -4.99
CA LEU A 11 -9.74 0.58 -6.33
C LEU A 11 -10.44 -0.25 -7.40
N SER A 12 -10.81 -1.49 -7.09
CA SER A 12 -11.50 -2.36 -8.05
C SER A 12 -12.86 -1.79 -8.45
N LYS A 13 -13.55 -1.09 -7.55
CA LYS A 13 -14.83 -0.44 -7.88
C LYS A 13 -14.68 0.78 -8.80
N LEU A 14 -13.52 1.41 -8.83
CA LEU A 14 -13.25 2.57 -9.69
C LEU A 14 -12.98 2.17 -11.15
N ARG A 15 -12.63 0.90 -11.40
CA ARG A 15 -12.43 0.37 -12.75
C ARG A 15 -13.75 -0.18 -13.31
N THR A 16 -14.39 0.58 -14.20
CA THR A 16 -15.50 0.09 -15.03
C THR A 16 -14.96 -0.70 -16.22
N LYS A 17 -15.59 -1.82 -16.60
CA LYS A 17 -15.17 -2.66 -17.74
C LYS A 17 -15.12 -1.82 -19.02
N GLY A 18 -13.90 -1.54 -19.51
CA GLY A 18 -13.65 -0.83 -20.77
C GLY A 18 -13.09 0.59 -20.62
N ASP A 19 -13.08 1.14 -19.41
CA ASP A 19 -12.61 2.50 -19.14
C ASP A 19 -11.13 2.48 -18.71
N LYS A 20 -10.26 3.13 -19.50
CA LYS A 20 -8.83 3.27 -19.19
C LYS A 20 -8.53 4.59 -18.47
N GLU A 21 -9.53 5.43 -18.23
CA GLU A 21 -9.33 6.72 -17.59
C GLU A 21 -8.96 6.55 -16.12
N TYR A 22 -7.88 7.24 -15.70
CA TYR A 22 -7.43 7.20 -14.32
C TYR A 22 -8.32 8.08 -13.46
N LYS A 23 -9.15 7.47 -12.62
CA LYS A 23 -10.02 8.16 -11.67
C LYS A 23 -9.34 8.25 -10.32
N ILE A 24 -9.29 9.46 -9.75
CA ILE A 24 -8.73 9.68 -8.42
C ILE A 24 -9.61 8.95 -7.40
N PRO A 25 -9.05 7.99 -6.62
CA PRO A 25 -9.82 7.27 -5.62
C PRO A 25 -10.26 8.22 -4.51
N LYS A 26 -11.55 8.21 -4.19
CA LYS A 26 -12.14 8.95 -3.05
C LYS A 26 -12.71 7.98 -2.03
N GLY A 27 -12.43 8.19 -0.74
CA GLY A 27 -12.94 7.42 0.39
C GLY A 27 -11.86 6.76 1.27
N GLY A 28 -12.17 6.50 2.54
CA GLY A 28 -11.23 5.91 3.50
C GLY A 28 -9.95 6.75 3.69
N LEU A 29 -8.79 6.08 3.82
CA LEU A 29 -7.48 6.73 3.95
C LEU A 29 -6.92 7.34 2.66
N PHE A 30 -7.62 7.28 1.52
CA PHE A 30 -7.14 7.93 0.28
C PHE A 30 -7.10 9.47 0.38
N GLU A 31 -7.82 10.06 1.34
CA GLU A 31 -7.78 11.50 1.64
C GLU A 31 -6.50 11.90 2.41
N LEU A 32 -5.88 10.96 3.13
CA LEU A 32 -4.70 11.20 3.97
C LEU A 32 -3.40 10.76 3.28
N VAL A 33 -3.46 9.71 2.46
CA VAL A 33 -2.29 9.08 1.85
C VAL A 33 -2.60 8.69 0.41
N ILE A 34 -1.66 8.95 -0.53
CA ILE A 34 -1.84 8.65 -1.96
C ILE A 34 -2.07 7.15 -2.20
N CYS A 35 -1.37 6.29 -1.47
CA CYS A 35 -1.45 4.83 -1.61
C CYS A 35 -1.56 4.17 -0.22
N PRO A 36 -2.76 4.15 0.39
CA PRO A 36 -2.96 3.60 1.72
C PRO A 36 -2.73 2.07 1.77
N HIS A 37 -2.92 1.35 0.66
CA HIS A 37 -2.63 -0.08 0.58
C HIS A 37 -1.13 -0.40 0.83
N TYR A 38 -0.21 0.42 0.31
CA TYR A 38 1.22 0.29 0.59
C TYR A 38 1.56 0.56 2.05
N LEU A 39 0.88 1.51 2.69
CA LEU A 39 1.06 1.79 4.11
C LEU A 39 0.71 0.55 4.95
N PHE A 40 -0.44 -0.08 4.67
CA PHE A 40 -0.83 -1.31 5.37
C PHE A 40 0.10 -2.48 5.10
N GLU A 41 0.67 -2.57 3.90
CA GLU A 41 1.64 -3.61 3.54
C GLU A 41 2.94 -3.45 4.32
N ILE A 42 3.42 -2.21 4.49
CA ILE A 42 4.59 -1.91 5.33
C ILE A 42 4.32 -2.25 6.80
N LEU A 43 3.14 -1.89 7.33
CA LEU A 43 2.76 -2.22 8.70
C LEU A 43 2.68 -3.74 8.94
N GLU A 44 2.26 -4.50 7.93
CA GLU A 44 2.21 -5.95 8.01
C GLU A 44 3.61 -6.57 8.08
N PHE A 45 4.53 -6.14 7.22
CA PHE A 45 5.93 -6.56 7.29
C PHE A 45 6.60 -6.11 8.59
N LEU A 46 6.30 -4.91 9.08
CA LEU A 46 6.78 -4.43 10.38
C LEU A 46 6.30 -5.33 11.52
N GLY A 47 5.02 -5.73 11.52
CA GLY A 47 4.48 -6.67 12.49
C GLY A 47 5.19 -8.02 12.46
N ILE A 48 5.43 -8.57 11.26
CA ILE A 48 6.19 -9.82 11.08
C ILE A 48 7.62 -9.67 11.61
N SER A 49 8.28 -8.54 11.32
CA SER A 49 9.63 -8.26 11.81
C SER A 49 9.70 -8.17 13.33
N LEU A 50 8.69 -7.56 13.97
CA LEU A 50 8.64 -7.44 15.44
C LEU A 50 8.36 -8.78 16.12
N ILE A 51 7.59 -9.68 15.48
CA ILE A 51 7.32 -11.03 15.99
C ILE A 51 8.53 -11.93 15.80
N SER A 52 9.15 -11.92 14.61
CA SER A 52 10.27 -12.80 14.30
C SER A 52 11.57 -12.37 14.97
N GLN A 53 11.79 -11.06 15.18
CA GLN A 53 12.99 -10.48 15.80
C GLN A 53 14.31 -10.92 15.15
N THR A 54 14.28 -11.29 13.87
CA THR A 54 15.48 -11.64 13.10
C THR A 54 15.97 -10.43 12.29
N LEU A 55 17.30 -10.31 12.16
CA LEU A 55 17.92 -9.31 11.29
C LEU A 55 17.45 -9.43 9.83
N TYR A 56 17.13 -10.66 9.40
CA TYR A 56 16.60 -10.93 8.08
C TYR A 56 15.22 -10.28 7.88
N SER A 57 14.26 -10.53 8.79
CA SER A 57 12.93 -9.91 8.70
C SER A 57 12.98 -8.39 8.77
N PHE A 58 13.90 -7.82 9.54
CA PHE A 58 14.10 -6.37 9.60
C PHE A 58 14.62 -5.81 8.27
N SER A 59 15.63 -6.46 7.68
CA SER A 59 16.20 -6.07 6.39
C SER A 59 15.18 -6.14 5.27
N VAL A 60 14.35 -7.20 5.26
CA VAL A 60 13.25 -7.35 4.29
C VAL A 60 12.21 -6.25 4.48
N THR A 61 11.82 -5.95 5.72
CA THR A 61 10.83 -4.89 6.01
C THR A 61 11.32 -3.53 5.54
N LEU A 62 12.59 -3.20 5.84
CA LEU A 62 13.20 -1.95 5.42
C LEU A 62 13.29 -1.83 3.89
N GLY A 63 13.74 -2.90 3.22
CA GLY A 63 13.80 -2.95 1.75
C GLY A 63 12.43 -2.77 1.09
N SER A 64 11.43 -3.51 1.57
CA SER A 64 10.04 -3.40 1.11
C SER A 64 9.47 -1.99 1.33
N ALA A 65 9.71 -1.40 2.50
CA ALA A 65 9.24 -0.06 2.82
C ALA A 65 9.86 1.00 1.89
N LEU A 66 11.17 0.95 1.67
CA LEU A 66 11.85 1.86 0.75
C LEU A 66 11.34 1.71 -0.68
N TYR A 67 11.19 0.47 -1.17
CA TYR A 67 10.68 0.21 -2.52
C TYR A 67 9.26 0.76 -2.72
N LEU A 68 8.35 0.49 -1.77
CA LEU A 68 6.97 0.95 -1.84
C LEU A 68 6.85 2.48 -1.68
N MET A 69 7.68 3.10 -0.84
CA MET A 69 7.76 4.56 -0.74
C MET A 69 8.21 5.19 -2.05
N CYS A 70 9.28 4.68 -2.67
CA CYS A 70 9.76 5.15 -3.96
C CYS A 70 8.67 5.03 -5.03
N ARG A 71 7.97 3.90 -5.09
CA ARG A 71 6.87 3.69 -6.03
C ARG A 71 5.70 4.65 -5.78
N SER A 72 5.33 4.87 -4.53
CA SER A 72 4.29 5.84 -4.16
C SER A 72 4.70 7.28 -4.54
N TYR A 73 5.97 7.63 -4.43
CA TYR A 73 6.47 8.95 -4.82
C TYR A 73 6.35 9.20 -6.32
N VAL A 74 6.63 8.19 -7.15
CA VAL A 74 6.45 8.28 -8.62
C VAL A 74 4.98 8.48 -8.98
N THR A 75 4.05 7.90 -8.22
CA THR A 75 2.59 8.03 -8.47
C THR A 75 2.05 9.44 -8.12
N ARG A 76 2.85 10.26 -7.42
CA ARG A 76 2.53 11.66 -7.14
C ARG A 76 2.95 12.65 -8.23
N LYS A 77 3.81 12.24 -9.17
CA LYS A 77 4.22 13.05 -10.33
C LYS A 77 3.31 12.79 -11.52
#